data_AF-A0A7Y1YB56-F1
#
_entry.id   AF-A0A7Y1YB56-F1
#
_cell.length_a   1.000
_cell.length_b   1.000
_cell.length_c   1.000
_cell.angle_alpha   90.00
_cell.angle_beta   90.00
_cell.angle_gamma   90.00
#
_symmetry.space_group_name_H-M   'P 1'
#
loop_
_entity.id
_entity.type
_entity.pdbx_description
1 polymer ?
#
loop_
_entity_poly.entity_id
_entity_poly.type
_entity_poly.pdbx_seq_one_letter_code
_entity_poly.pdbx_strand_id
1 'polypeptide(L)'
;MGQKIEVASTVVEDIAMFDTDRGITGQDGVSFSSGQEIAADDFPALLADRLFQDVPGIDHVFVASNQVVVRRPHGWDEDVVATAAGVISNFFLFYPDDTAG
;
A
#
# COMPACT_ATOMS: atom_id res chain seq x y z
N MET A 1 -13.77 16.81 7.27
CA MET A 1 -13.54 15.72 8.24
C MET A 1 -13.17 14.47 7.45
N GLY A 2 -11.91 14.34 7.02
CA GLY A 2 -11.44 13.14 6.32
C GLY A 2 -11.30 11.98 7.30
N GLN A 3 -12.15 10.96 7.17
CA GLN A 3 -12.08 9.76 8.00
C GLN A 3 -10.86 8.94 7.57
N LYS A 4 -9.94 8.67 8.51
CA LYS A 4 -8.84 7.71 8.31
C LYS A 4 -9.44 6.35 7.97
N ILE A 5 -8.92 5.71 6.92
CA ILE A 5 -9.31 4.34 6.62
C ILE A 5 -8.73 3.40 7.69
N GLU A 6 -9.53 2.45 8.16
CA GLU A 6 -9.02 1.34 8.95
C GLU A 6 -8.26 0.39 8.03
N VAL A 7 -7.04 0.04 8.45
CA VAL A 7 -6.16 -0.89 7.76
C VAL A 7 -5.86 -2.04 8.71
N ALA A 8 -6.38 -3.22 8.41
CA ALA A 8 -6.10 -4.43 9.18
C ALA A 8 -4.90 -5.15 8.56
N SER A 9 -3.78 -5.21 9.29
CA SER A 9 -2.58 -5.91 8.85
C SER A 9 -2.53 -7.33 9.40
N THR A 10 -2.36 -8.33 8.53
CA THR A 10 -2.07 -9.72 8.87
C THR A 10 -0.74 -10.11 8.25
N VAL A 11 0.22 -10.51 9.08
CA VAL A 11 1.53 -10.99 8.61
C VAL A 11 1.55 -12.51 8.66
N VAL A 12 1.99 -13.13 7.58
CA VAL A 12 2.24 -14.55 7.44
C VAL A 12 3.63 -14.74 6.84
N GLU A 13 4.61 -15.03 7.69
CA GLU A 13 6.01 -15.24 7.30
C GLU A 13 6.59 -14.02 6.52
N ASP A 14 6.77 -14.17 5.21
CA ASP A 14 7.31 -13.15 4.31
C ASP A 14 6.22 -12.25 3.70
N ILE A 15 4.95 -12.51 3.98
CA ILE A 15 3.81 -11.84 3.33
C ILE A 15 3.04 -11.03 4.37
N ALA A 16 2.84 -9.74 4.13
CA ALA A 16 1.91 -8.91 4.87
C ALA A 16 0.69 -8.58 4.01
N MET A 17 -0.48 -8.89 4.53
CA MET A 17 -1.78 -8.56 3.96
C MET A 17 -2.36 -7.38 4.71
N PHE A 18 -2.76 -6.35 3.99
CA PHE A 18 -3.39 -5.15 4.53
C PHE A 18 -4.79 -5.08 3.93
N ASP A 19 -5.80 -5.42 4.73
CA ASP A 19 -7.19 -5.25 4.35
C ASP A 19 -7.62 -3.83 4.68
N THR A 20 -8.37 -3.22 3.77
CA THR A 20 -8.85 -1.85 3.90
C THR A 20 -10.38 -1.85 3.82
N ASP A 21 -11.02 -1.05 4.65
CA ASP A 21 -12.49 -0.89 4.64
C ASP A 21 -13.00 -0.10 3.41
N ARG A 22 -12.10 0.33 2.51
CA ARG A 22 -12.41 1.05 1.27
C ARG A 22 -11.94 0.30 0.03
N GLY A 23 -12.68 0.48 -1.06
CA GLY A 23 -12.26 0.05 -2.38
C GLY A 23 -11.05 0.85 -2.90
N ILE A 24 -9.95 0.16 -3.20
CA ILE A 24 -8.70 0.63 -3.81
C ILE A 24 -8.76 0.57 -5.34
N THR A 25 -9.22 -0.55 -5.92
CA THR A 25 -9.31 -0.75 -7.37
C THR A 25 -10.65 -1.37 -7.78
N GLY A 26 -11.00 -1.25 -9.05
CA GLY A 26 -12.13 -1.97 -9.63
C GLY A 26 -11.76 -3.43 -9.89
N GLN A 27 -12.20 -4.33 -9.01
CA GLN A 27 -12.27 -5.81 -9.03
C GLN A 27 -11.03 -6.62 -9.45
N ASP A 28 -10.31 -6.20 -10.47
CA ASP A 28 -9.09 -6.82 -10.97
C ASP A 28 -7.89 -6.34 -10.16
N GLY A 29 -7.28 -7.26 -9.42
CA GLY A 29 -6.05 -6.98 -8.68
C GLY A 29 -4.85 -6.89 -9.62
N VAL A 30 -3.91 -6.00 -9.31
CA VAL A 30 -2.68 -5.77 -10.09
C VAL A 30 -1.46 -6.08 -9.23
N SER A 31 -0.53 -6.87 -9.78
CA SER A 31 0.76 -7.18 -9.16
C SER A 31 1.88 -6.31 -9.73
N PHE A 32 2.76 -5.87 -8.85
CA PHE A 32 3.96 -5.10 -9.15
C PHE A 32 5.16 -5.77 -8.48
N SER A 33 6.28 -5.88 -9.20
CA SER A 33 7.54 -6.36 -8.64
C SER A 33 8.57 -5.24 -8.65
N SER A 34 9.46 -5.24 -7.65
CA SER A 34 10.53 -4.25 -7.56
C SER A 34 11.40 -4.28 -8.82
N GLY A 35 11.57 -3.12 -9.46
CA GLY A 35 12.36 -2.97 -10.68
C GLY A 35 11.58 -3.12 -11.99
N GLN A 36 10.26 -3.31 -11.96
CA GLN A 36 9.43 -3.09 -13.15
C GLN A 36 9.14 -1.60 -13.34
N GLU A 37 9.02 -1.17 -14.60
CA GLU A 37 8.50 0.16 -14.94
C GLU A 37 7.01 0.22 -14.56
N ILE A 38 6.73 0.96 -13.50
CA ILE A 38 5.39 1.21 -13.00
C ILE A 38 4.84 2.42 -13.75
N ALA A 39 3.77 2.24 -14.52
CA ALA A 39 3.11 3.34 -15.21
C ALA A 39 2.45 4.28 -14.18
N ALA A 40 2.89 5.53 -14.10
CA ALA A 40 2.43 6.51 -13.11
C ALA A 40 0.97 6.99 -13.31
N ASP A 41 0.27 6.51 -14.33
CA ASP A 41 -1.11 6.89 -14.64
C ASP A 41 -2.15 6.05 -13.85
N ASP A 42 -1.73 4.93 -13.25
CA ASP A 42 -2.60 4.03 -12.51
C ASP A 42 -2.47 4.23 -10.98
N PHE A 43 -3.61 4.44 -10.31
CA PHE A 43 -3.68 4.56 -8.85
C PHE A 43 -3.02 3.39 -8.07
N PRO A 44 -3.27 2.11 -8.42
CA PRO A 44 -2.57 0.99 -7.76
C PRO A 44 -1.05 0.98 -8.03
N ALA A 45 -0.63 1.52 -9.17
CA ALA A 45 0.76 1.60 -9.57
C ALA A 45 1.51 2.64 -8.70
N LEU A 46 0.90 3.81 -8.49
CA LEU A 46 1.44 4.84 -7.58
C LEU A 46 1.53 4.36 -6.13
N LEU A 47 0.56 3.57 -5.65
CA LEU A 47 0.61 2.97 -4.31
C LEU A 47 1.78 2.00 -4.19
N ALA A 48 1.98 1.14 -5.21
CA ALA A 48 3.08 0.19 -5.23
C ALA A 48 4.44 0.90 -5.25
N ASP A 49 4.62 1.91 -6.11
CA ASP A 49 5.84 2.72 -6.14
C ASP A 49 6.15 3.33 -4.77
N ARG A 50 5.14 3.92 -4.12
CA ARG A 50 5.29 4.51 -2.79
C ARG A 50 5.71 3.47 -1.75
N LEU A 51 5.12 2.27 -1.78
CA LEU A 51 5.51 1.16 -0.92
C LEU A 51 6.97 0.73 -1.17
N PHE A 52 7.40 0.65 -2.43
CA PHE A 52 8.79 0.31 -2.76
C PHE A 52 9.80 1.38 -2.29
N GLN A 53 9.38 2.65 -2.25
CA GLN A 53 10.22 3.76 -1.79
C GLN A 53 10.31 3.85 -0.26
N ASP A 54 9.18 3.73 0.45
CA ASP A 54 9.10 3.92 1.91
C ASP A 54 9.32 2.63 2.73
N VAL A 55 9.07 1.44 2.16
CA VAL A 55 9.16 0.16 2.88
C VAL A 55 10.39 -0.63 2.42
N PRO A 56 11.45 -0.70 3.25
CA PRO A 56 12.71 -1.30 2.82
C PRO A 56 12.63 -2.83 2.71
N GLY A 57 13.14 -3.35 1.58
CA GLY A 57 13.35 -4.78 1.36
C GLY A 57 12.12 -5.54 0.86
N ILE A 58 11.05 -4.84 0.47
CA ILE A 58 9.93 -5.46 -0.23
C ILE A 58 10.34 -5.75 -1.69
N ASP A 59 9.85 -6.87 -2.23
CA ASP A 59 10.16 -7.32 -3.60
C ASP A 59 8.88 -7.40 -4.47
N HIS A 60 7.72 -7.53 -3.83
CA HIS A 60 6.44 -7.68 -4.53
C HIS A 60 5.33 -6.93 -3.80
N VAL A 61 4.46 -6.27 -4.55
CA VAL A 61 3.22 -5.63 -4.09
C VAL A 61 2.08 -6.08 -4.98
N PHE A 62 0.98 -6.55 -4.39
CA PHE A 62 -0.25 -6.89 -5.10
C PHE A 62 -1.38 -6.05 -4.54
N VAL A 63 -2.03 -5.27 -5.39
CA VAL A 63 -3.11 -4.35 -5.02
C VAL A 63 -4.41 -4.91 -5.58
N ALA A 64 -5.30 -5.36 -4.71
CA ALA A 64 -6.64 -5.84 -5.04
C ALA A 64 -7.71 -4.78 -4.72
N SER A 65 -8.98 -5.15 -4.92
CA SER A 65 -10.10 -4.24 -4.73
C SER A 65 -10.17 -3.58 -3.37
N ASN A 66 -9.87 -4.27 -2.27
CA ASN A 66 -9.93 -3.73 -0.91
C ASN A 66 -8.75 -4.21 -0.06
N GLN A 67 -7.74 -4.81 -0.69
CA GLN A 67 -6.66 -5.48 -0.01
C GLN A 67 -5.34 -5.19 -0.72
N VAL A 68 -4.29 -4.95 0.05
CA VAL A 68 -2.91 -4.82 -0.43
C VAL A 68 -2.09 -5.93 0.16
N VAL A 69 -1.41 -6.71 -0.67
CA VAL A 69 -0.53 -7.79 -0.24
C VAL A 69 0.90 -7.40 -0.60
N VAL A 70 1.78 -7.38 0.39
CA VAL A 70 3.18 -7.01 0.22
C VAL A 70 4.05 -8.19 0.63
N ARG A 71 5.05 -8.50 -0.19
CA ARG A 71 6.02 -9.56 0.10
C ARG A 71 7.38 -8.95 0.42
N ARG A 72 7.93 -9.38 1.56
CA ARG A 72 9.26 -9.05 2.06
C ARG A 72 9.98 -10.35 2.44
N PRO A 73 11.00 -10.80 1.69
CA PRO A 73 11.69 -12.08 1.92
C PRO A 73 12.58 -12.13 3.17
N HIS A 74 12.63 -11.06 3.96
CA HIS A 74 13.42 -10.98 5.20
C HIS A 74 12.49 -10.98 6.44
N GLY A 75 11.24 -11.44 6.29
CA GLY A 75 10.21 -11.34 7.31
C GLY A 75 9.66 -9.92 7.48
N TRP A 76 8.80 -9.72 8.48
CA TRP A 76 8.19 -8.44 8.79
C TRP A 76 8.39 -8.07 10.26
N ASP A 77 8.91 -6.88 10.49
CA ASP A 77 9.04 -6.27 11.80
C ASP A 77 7.83 -5.36 12.07
N GLU A 78 7.42 -5.21 13.33
CA GLU A 78 6.26 -4.39 13.70
C GLU A 78 6.37 -2.94 13.19
N ASP A 79 7.59 -2.39 13.19
CA ASP A 79 7.89 -1.04 12.66
C ASP A 79 7.71 -0.94 11.14
N VAL A 80 8.11 -1.98 10.41
CA VAL A 80 7.97 -2.06 8.95
C VAL A 80 6.50 -2.24 8.57
N VAL A 81 5.76 -3.06 9.32
CA VAL A 81 4.32 -3.22 9.17
C VAL A 81 3.60 -1.90 9.42
N ALA A 82 3.95 -1.20 10.49
CA ALA A 82 3.37 0.11 10.81
C ALA A 82 3.68 1.17 9.73
N THR A 83 4.89 1.14 9.17
CA THR A 83 5.29 2.00 8.06
C THR A 83 4.45 1.71 6.81
N ALA A 84 4.33 0.43 6.42
CA ALA A 84 3.51 0.04 5.26
C ALA A 84 2.02 0.38 5.46
N ALA A 85 1.47 0.10 6.64
CA ALA A 85 0.09 0.48 6.98
C ALA A 85 -0.10 2.00 6.96
N GLY A 86 0.90 2.77 7.42
CA GLY A 86 0.91 4.23 7.37
C GLY A 86 0.92 4.76 5.93
N VAL A 87 1.75 4.19 5.06
CA VAL A 87 1.78 4.52 3.62
C VAL A 87 0.40 4.27 3.00
N ILE A 88 -0.18 3.08 3.23
CA ILE A 88 -1.51 2.74 2.70
C ILE A 88 -2.57 3.69 3.26
N SER A 89 -2.65 3.87 4.59
CA SER A 89 -3.65 4.75 5.22
C SER A 89 -3.54 6.20 4.73
N ASN A 90 -2.32 6.70 4.56
CA ASN A 90 -2.07 8.08 4.11
C ASN A 90 -2.27 8.26 2.61
N PHE A 91 -2.09 7.21 1.80
CA PHE A 91 -2.35 7.25 0.36
C PHE A 91 -3.83 7.52 0.06
N PHE A 92 -4.75 7.02 0.90
CA PHE A 92 -6.19 7.28 0.79
C PHE A 92 -6.68 8.53 1.52
N LEU A 93 -5.81 9.19 2.29
CA LEU A 93 -6.12 10.51 2.84
C LEU A 93 -6.04 11.52 1.70
N PHE A 94 -7.14 11.63 0.96
CA PHE A 94 -7.41 12.82 0.17
C PHE A 94 -7.47 14.00 1.14
N TYR A 95 -6.35 14.69 1.36
CA TYR A 95 -6.42 16.08 1.77
C TYR A 95 -7.03 16.79 0.55
N PRO A 96 -8.27 17.33 0.63
CA PRO A 96 -8.54 18.47 -0.22
C PRO A 96 -7.43 19.45 0.11
N ASP A 97 -6.61 19.71 -0.90
CA ASP A 97 -5.64 20.79 -0.98
C ASP A 97 -5.86 21.80 0.14
N ASP A 98 -4.95 21.81 1.12
CA ASP A 98 -4.81 22.95 2.00
C ASP A 98 -4.23 24.08 1.13
N THR A 99 -5.09 24.68 0.29
CA THR A 99 -4.89 26.02 -0.24
C THR A 99 -5.12 26.99 0.91
N ALA A 100 -4.21 26.95 1.88
CA ALA A 100 -3.99 28.03 2.83
C ALA A 100 -2.59 28.59 2.54
N GLY A 101 -2.56 29.66 1.74
CA GLY A 101 -1.35 30.43 1.43
C GLY A 101 -1.67 31.59 0.51
#